data_AF-A0A3D4JF76-F1
#
_entry.id   AF-A0A3D4JF76-F1
#
_cell.length_a   1.000
_cell.length_b   1.000
_cell.length_c   1.000
_cell.angle_alpha   90.00
_cell.angle_beta   90.00
_cell.angle_gamma   90.00
#
_symmetry.space_group_name_H-M   'P 1'
#
loop_
_entity.id
_entity.type
_entity.pdbx_description
1 polymer ?
#
loop_
_entity_poly.entity_id
_entity_poly.type
_entity_poly.pdbx_seq_one_letter_code
_entity_poly.pdbx_strand_id
1 'polypeptide(L)'
;NLLAWHVDKNFEYIYIAPPQYEEMWLKALQLVDENINWLTEDGSVIVQIDPTEYQEVPLQNLVEAEQRKYGSTLLIFYDRK
;
A
#
# COMPACT_ATOMS: atom_id res chain seq x y z
N ASN A 1 -3.33 -16.80 5.17
CA ASN A 1 -3.17 -15.34 5.09
C ASN A 1 -2.03 -14.98 6.03
N LEU A 2 -0.90 -14.46 5.52
CA LEU A 2 0.29 -14.18 6.34
C LEU A 2 0.03 -13.07 7.38
N LEU A 3 -0.93 -12.19 7.11
CA LEU A 3 -1.31 -11.07 7.98
C LEU A 3 -2.26 -11.47 9.13
N ALA A 4 -2.66 -12.75 9.23
CA ALA A 4 -3.64 -13.23 10.21
C ALA A 4 -3.03 -13.75 11.53
N TRP A 5 -1.71 -13.63 11.71
CA TRP A 5 -0.99 -14.02 12.92
C TRP A 5 -0.74 -12.81 13.82
N HIS A 6 -0.46 -13.07 15.11
CA HIS A 6 -0.15 -12.04 16.11
C HIS A 6 0.97 -11.13 15.58
N VAL A 7 0.76 -9.81 15.60
CA VAL A 7 1.79 -8.84 15.19
C VAL A 7 2.92 -8.89 16.20
N ASP A 8 3.96 -9.64 15.88
CA ASP A 8 5.22 -9.74 16.61
C ASP A 8 6.26 -8.74 16.09
N LYS A 9 5.96 -8.06 14.97
CA LYS A 9 6.79 -7.01 14.39
C LYS A 9 5.98 -6.05 13.51
N ASN A 10 6.31 -4.76 13.60
CA ASN A 10 5.84 -3.71 12.70
C ASN A 10 6.93 -3.40 11.65
N PHE A 11 6.50 -2.88 10.50
CA PHE A 11 7.38 -2.43 9.42
C PHE A 11 7.28 -0.92 9.25
N GLU A 12 8.42 -0.27 9.06
CA GLU A 12 8.48 1.15 8.67
C GLU A 12 8.00 1.35 7.22
N TYR A 13 8.24 0.36 6.36
CA TYR A 13 7.80 0.37 4.96
C TYR A 13 7.19 -0.96 4.55
N ILE A 14 6.03 -0.90 3.89
CA ILE A 14 5.43 -2.02 3.17
C ILE A 14 5.43 -1.67 1.69
N TYR A 15 6.15 -2.43 0.87
CA TYR A 15 6.25 -2.20 -0.58
C TYR A 15 5.35 -3.18 -1.34
N ILE A 16 4.44 -2.65 -2.18
CA ILE A 16 3.47 -3.39 -2.97
C ILE A 16 3.80 -3.18 -4.45
N ALA A 17 4.41 -4.17 -5.10
CA ALA A 17 4.72 -4.17 -6.53
C ALA A 17 4.31 -5.49 -7.19
N PRO A 18 2.99 -5.77 -7.27
CA PRO A 18 2.49 -6.99 -7.87
C PRO A 18 2.71 -6.99 -9.39
N PRO A 19 2.57 -8.16 -10.05
CA PRO A 19 2.35 -8.21 -11.48
C PRO A 19 1.19 -7.28 -11.89
N GLN A 20 1.36 -6.59 -13.03
CA GLN A 20 0.37 -5.63 -13.54
C GLN A 20 -0.92 -6.35 -13.98
N TYR A 21 -2.04 -5.60 -14.00
CA TYR A 21 -3.31 -5.96 -14.65
C TYR A 21 -4.23 -6.99 -13.98
N GLU A 22 -4.13 -7.21 -12.67
CA GLU A 22 -5.04 -8.10 -11.92
C GLU A 22 -5.62 -7.45 -10.65
N GLU A 23 -5.56 -6.11 -10.53
CA GLU A 23 -6.03 -5.37 -9.33
C GLU A 23 -5.40 -5.86 -8.01
N MET A 24 -4.32 -6.65 -8.09
CA MET A 24 -3.66 -7.25 -6.92
C MET A 24 -3.14 -6.19 -5.96
N TRP A 25 -2.78 -5.02 -6.48
CA TRP A 25 -2.32 -3.89 -5.66
C TRP A 25 -3.43 -3.33 -4.78
N LEU A 26 -4.67 -3.26 -5.29
CA LEU A 26 -5.84 -2.82 -4.50
C LEU A 26 -6.08 -3.76 -3.34
N LYS A 27 -6.10 -5.06 -3.63
CA LYS A 27 -6.31 -6.09 -2.61
C LYS A 27 -5.21 -6.07 -1.55
N ALA A 28 -3.95 -5.92 -1.97
CA ALA A 28 -2.83 -5.82 -1.04
C ALA A 28 -2.92 -4.55 -0.17
N LEU A 29 -3.23 -3.40 -0.77
CA LEU A 29 -3.38 -2.12 -0.07
C LEU A 29 -4.53 -2.17 0.95
N GLN A 30 -5.68 -2.71 0.56
CA GLN A 30 -6.83 -2.92 1.45
C GLN A 30 -6.49 -3.85 2.61
N LEU A 31 -5.76 -4.94 2.36
CA LEU A 31 -5.33 -5.85 3.42
C LEU A 31 -4.38 -5.18 4.42
N VAL A 32 -3.51 -4.28 3.97
CA VAL A 32 -2.66 -3.50 4.88
C VAL A 32 -3.49 -2.49 5.67
N ASP A 33 -4.43 -1.80 5.03
CA ASP A 33 -5.35 -0.87 5.70
C ASP A 33 -6.20 -1.55 6.79
N GLU A 34 -6.75 -2.74 6.49
CA GLU A 34 -7.51 -3.56 7.43
C GLU A 34 -6.66 -4.09 8.60
N ASN A 35 -5.35 -4.27 8.38
CA ASN A 35 -4.41 -4.79 9.36
C ASN A 35 -3.33 -3.75 9.68
N ILE A 36 -3.73 -2.50 9.94
CA ILE A 36 -2.82 -1.35 10.09
C ILE A 36 -1.71 -1.55 11.13
N ASN A 37 -1.90 -2.45 12.10
CA ASN A 37 -0.89 -2.77 13.11
C ASN A 37 0.38 -3.42 12.54
N TRP A 38 0.38 -3.89 11.28
CA TRP A 38 1.62 -4.30 10.60
C TRP A 38 2.53 -3.12 10.24
N LEU A 39 1.99 -1.91 10.17
CA LEU A 39 2.73 -0.68 9.88
C LEU A 39 3.07 0.04 11.20
N THR A 40 4.24 0.68 11.29
CA THR A 40 4.54 1.58 12.41
C THR A 40 3.63 2.82 12.38
N GLU A 41 3.62 3.60 13.45
CA GLU A 41 2.83 4.85 13.51
C GLU A 41 3.31 5.89 12.49
N ASP A 42 4.61 5.88 12.17
CA ASP A 42 5.29 6.74 11.21
C ASP A 42 5.61 6.04 9.87
N GLY A 43 5.05 4.85 9.65
CA GLY A 43 5.34 4.03 8.49
C GLY A 43 4.52 4.39 7.26
N SER A 44 5.01 3.98 6.10
CA SER A 44 4.36 4.21 4.80
C SER A 44 4.19 2.93 4.00
N VAL A 45 3.08 2.82 3.28
CA VAL A 45 2.88 1.84 2.21
C VAL A 45 3.26 2.48 0.88
N ILE A 46 4.11 1.81 0.11
CA ILE A 46 4.53 2.29 -1.21
C ILE A 46 3.99 1.32 -2.25
N VAL A 47 3.09 1.81 -3.11
CA VAL A 47 2.49 1.05 -4.19
C VAL A 47 3.17 1.42 -5.51
N GLN A 48 3.61 0.43 -6.28
CA GLN A 48 4.17 0.60 -7.62
C GLN A 48 3.26 -0.06 -8.66
N ILE A 49 2.75 0.72 -9.62
CA ILE A 49 1.83 0.26 -10.68
C ILE A 49 2.13 0.92 -12.02
N ASP A 50 1.53 0.42 -13.11
CA ASP A 50 1.39 1.23 -14.32
C ASP A 50 0.44 2.41 -14.05
N PRO A 51 0.74 3.65 -14.50
CA PRO A 51 -0.13 4.80 -14.28
C PRO A 51 -1.58 4.62 -14.78
N THR A 52 -1.82 3.73 -15.74
CA THR A 52 -3.16 3.43 -16.25
C THR A 52 -4.01 2.57 -15.30
N GLU A 53 -3.39 1.92 -14.32
CA GLU A 53 -4.09 1.13 -13.29
C GLU A 53 -4.56 1.98 -12.11
N TYR A 54 -4.09 3.23 -11.99
CA TYR A 54 -4.40 4.09 -10.84
C TYR A 54 -5.89 4.37 -10.72
N GLN A 55 -6.39 4.24 -9.51
CA GLN A 55 -7.72 4.69 -9.10
C GLN A 55 -7.68 5.12 -7.63
N GLU A 56 -8.56 6.05 -7.26
CA GLU A 56 -8.75 6.42 -5.86
C GLU A 56 -9.30 5.24 -5.06
N VAL A 57 -8.69 4.95 -3.91
CA VAL A 57 -9.10 3.84 -3.03
C VAL A 57 -9.64 4.42 -1.72
N PRO A 58 -10.89 4.12 -1.33
CA PRO A 58 -11.40 4.52 -0.03
C PRO A 58 -10.73 3.67 1.06
N LEU A 59 -9.87 4.30 1.86
CA LEU A 59 -9.11 3.65 2.93
C LEU A 59 -9.48 4.23 4.31
N GLN A 60 -9.52 3.39 5.33
CA GLN A 60 -9.93 3.79 6.68
C GLN A 60 -8.76 4.31 7.51
N ASN A 61 -7.60 3.68 7.42
CA ASN A 61 -6.43 3.93 8.27
C ASN A 61 -5.24 4.54 7.52
N LEU A 62 -5.23 4.43 6.20
CA LEU A 62 -4.22 5.00 5.31
C LEU A 62 -4.74 6.21 4.54
N VAL A 63 -3.84 7.13 4.21
CA VAL A 63 -4.12 8.30 3.37
C VAL A 63 -3.04 8.45 2.30
N GLU A 64 -3.43 8.73 1.06
CA GLU A 64 -2.48 9.03 0.00
C GLU A 64 -1.76 10.36 0.30
N ALA A 65 -0.44 10.31 0.42
CA ALA A 65 0.40 11.45 0.78
C ALA A 65 1.14 12.03 -0.43
N GLU A 66 1.66 11.18 -1.31
CA GLU A 66 2.47 11.59 -2.47
C GLU A 66 2.33 10.61 -3.63
N GLN A 67 2.48 11.12 -4.86
CA GLN A 67 2.72 10.31 -6.06
C GLN A 67 4.03 10.73 -6.75
N ARG A 68 4.77 9.75 -7.28
CA ARG A 68 5.96 9.97 -8.12
C ARG A 68 5.86 9.16 -9.40
N LYS A 69 6.01 9.82 -10.56
CA LYS A 69 5.96 9.17 -11.88
C LYS A 69 7.34 9.09 -12.53
N TYR A 70 7.72 7.88 -12.95
CA TYR A 70 8.97 7.59 -13.65
C TYR A 70 8.69 6.78 -14.91
N GLY A 71 8.53 7.46 -16.05
CA GLY A 71 8.17 6.78 -17.31
C GLY A 71 6.81 6.07 -17.20
N SER A 72 6.80 4.75 -17.39
CA SER A 72 5.63 3.87 -17.26
C SER A 72 5.42 3.33 -15.84
N THR A 73 6.08 3.90 -14.84
CA THR A 73 5.95 3.49 -13.44
C THR A 73 5.36 4.65 -12.62
N LEU A 74 4.30 4.38 -11.87
CA LEU A 74 3.76 5.26 -10.84
C LEU A 74 4.05 4.66 -9.46
N LEU A 75 4.67 5.46 -8.59
CA LEU A 75 4.76 5.19 -7.16
C LEU A 75 3.74 6.03 -6.42
N ILE A 76 2.99 5.41 -5.51
CA ILE A 76 2.00 6.07 -4.65
C ILE A 76 2.39 5.76 -3.22
N PHE A 77 2.51 6.80 -2.42
CA PHE A 77 2.88 6.71 -1.01
C PHE A 77 1.62 6.94 -0.18
N TYR A 78 1.31 5.96 0.67
CA TYR A 78 0.21 6.04 1.62
C TYR A 78 0.79 6.04 3.03
N ASP A 79 0.52 7.10 3.78
CA ASP A 79 0.91 7.20 5.19
C ASP A 79 -0.24 6.77 6.08
N ARG A 80 0.09 6.37 7.32
CA ARG A 80 -0.93 6.14 8.34
C ARG A 80 -1.57 7.48 8.76
N LYS A 81 -2.89 7.46 8.93
CA LYS A 81 -3.68 8.61 9.44
C LYS A 81 -3.40 8.91 10.91
#